data_AF-A0A2S7J831-F1
#
_entry.id   AF-A0A2S7J831-F1
#
_cell.length_a   1.000
_cell.length_b   1.000
_cell.length_c   1.000
_cell.angle_alpha   90.00
_cell.angle_beta   90.00
_cell.angle_gamma   90.00
#
_symmetry.space_group_name_H-M   'P 1'
#
loop_
_entity.id
_entity.type
_entity.pdbx_description
1 polymer ?
#
loop_
_entity_poly.entity_id
_entity_poly.type
_entity_poly.pdbx_seq_one_letter_code
_entity_poly.pdbx_strand_id
1 'polypeptide(L)'
;MMNSFAAGLVVVLALVCANLPFFTERLLGFYRLAAEKSLGWRLLELLFLYAVTGAVGLGLEHRAGQISPQGWEFYAITFALFVTFAFPGFVYRYLLKRAG
;
A
#
# COMPACT_ATOMS: atom_id res chain seq x y z
N MET A 1 3.84 -9.32 -23.71
CA MET A 1 2.77 -9.80 -22.81
C MET A 1 3.26 -9.66 -21.39
N MET A 2 2.59 -8.85 -20.56
CA MET A 2 2.83 -8.90 -19.11
C MET A 2 2.53 -10.33 -18.66
N ASN A 3 3.49 -10.98 -17.99
CA ASN A 3 3.28 -12.31 -17.45
C ASN A 3 2.20 -12.18 -16.34
N SER A 4 1.06 -12.88 -16.45
CA SER A 4 -0.03 -12.79 -15.46
C SER A 4 0.43 -13.02 -14.02
N PHE A 5 1.52 -13.77 -13.87
CA PHE A 5 2.23 -13.96 -12.61
C PHE A 5 2.80 -12.66 -12.00
N ALA A 6 3.42 -11.80 -12.81
CA ALA A 6 3.98 -10.52 -12.34
C ALA A 6 2.88 -9.55 -11.89
N ALA A 7 1.76 -9.50 -12.61
CA ALA A 7 0.60 -8.71 -12.20
C ALA A 7 0.04 -9.21 -10.85
N GLY A 8 -0.10 -10.53 -10.68
CA GLY A 8 -0.52 -11.13 -9.41
C GLY A 8 0.43 -10.80 -8.25
N LEU A 9 1.73 -10.81 -8.48
CA LEU A 9 2.73 -10.43 -7.48
C LEU A 9 2.59 -8.98 -7.02
N VAL A 10 2.34 -8.04 -7.93
CA VAL A 10 2.10 -6.63 -7.57
C VAL A 10 0.86 -6.48 -6.70
N VAL A 11 -0.20 -7.24 -6.97
CA VAL A 11 -1.42 -7.22 -6.15
C VAL A 11 -1.16 -7.80 -4.75
N VAL A 12 -0.43 -8.91 -4.65
CA VAL A 12 -0.04 -9.48 -3.35
C VAL A 12 0.85 -8.51 -2.57
N LEU A 13 1.80 -7.86 -3.25
CA LEU A 13 2.65 -6.85 -2.65
C LEU A 13 1.84 -5.65 -2.17
N ALA A 14 0.86 -5.19 -2.96
CA ALA A 14 -0.06 -4.13 -2.58
C ALA A 14 -0.86 -4.51 -1.32
N LEU A 15 -1.37 -5.74 -1.23
CA LEU A 15 -2.08 -6.24 -0.05
C LEU A 15 -1.19 -6.20 1.20
N VAL A 16 0.05 -6.68 1.10
CA VAL A 16 0.97 -6.69 2.24
C VAL A 16 1.35 -5.26 2.65
N CYS A 17 1.73 -4.43 1.68
CA CYS A 17 2.14 -3.04 1.91
C CYS A 17 0.98 -2.20 2.48
N ALA A 18 -0.25 -2.36 2.00
CA ALA A 18 -1.40 -1.61 2.50
C ALA A 18 -1.70 -1.89 3.99
N ASN A 19 -1.40 -3.10 4.47
CA ASN A 19 -1.69 -3.53 5.84
C ASN A 19 -0.52 -3.32 6.82
N LEU A 20 0.71 -3.24 6.33
CA LEU A 20 1.93 -3.09 7.12
C LEU A 20 1.91 -1.90 8.12
N PRO A 21 1.41 -0.70 7.76
CA PRO A 21 1.29 0.45 8.68
C PRO A 21 0.46 0.18 9.93
N PHE A 22 -0.51 -0.72 9.82
CA PHE A 22 -1.48 -1.02 10.87
C PHE A 22 -1.01 -2.16 11.78
N PHE A 23 -0.32 -3.16 11.25
CA PHE A 23 0.22 -4.24 12.07
C PHE A 23 1.44 -3.82 12.89
N THR A 24 2.22 -2.84 12.41
CA THR A 24 3.48 -2.46 13.04
C THR A 24 3.38 -1.10 13.77
N GLU A 25 3.95 -1.00 14.98
CA GLU A 25 4.11 0.28 15.71
C GLU A 25 5.30 1.11 15.20
N ARG A 26 6.18 0.50 14.40
CA ARG A 26 7.34 1.16 13.77
C ARG A 26 6.89 1.90 12.50
N LEU A 27 7.42 3.10 12.28
CA LEU A 27 7.35 3.82 11.01
C LEU A 27 7.99 2.97 9.90
N LEU A 28 7.22 2.67 8.86
CA LEU A 28 7.58 1.84 7.71
C LEU A 28 8.12 0.43 8.06
N GLY A 29 7.91 -0.04 9.29
CA GLY A 29 8.50 -1.29 9.79
C GLY A 29 9.92 -1.15 10.35
N PHE A 30 10.60 -0.03 10.11
CA PHE A 30 12.02 0.15 10.46
C PHE A 30 12.24 1.09 11.65
N TYR A 31 11.54 2.23 11.72
CA TYR A 31 11.85 3.27 12.70
C TYR A 31 10.87 3.26 13.89
N ARG A 32 11.35 3.08 15.12
CA ARG A 32 10.49 3.07 16.31
C ARG A 32 10.17 4.52 16.71
N LEU A 33 8.91 4.91 16.61
CA LEU A 33 8.47 6.20 17.15
C LEU A 33 8.46 6.14 18.68
N ALA A 34 9.02 7.18 19.32
CA ALA A 34 8.98 7.35 20.77
C ALA A 34 7.58 7.74 21.28
N ALA A 35 6.71 8.24 20.40
CA ALA A 35 5.33 8.64 20.69
C ALA A 35 4.31 7.68 20.07
N GLU A 36 3.08 7.65 20.61
CA GLU A 36 2.01 6.84 20.03
C GLU A 36 1.77 7.23 18.56
N LYS A 37 1.74 6.22 17.69
CA LYS A 37 1.60 6.41 16.24
C LYS A 37 0.21 6.93 15.91
N SER A 38 0.12 8.25 15.72
CA SER A 38 -1.13 8.95 15.39
C SER A 38 -1.71 8.47 14.06
N LEU A 39 -3.03 8.71 13.87
CA LEU A 39 -3.74 8.41 12.63
C LEU A 39 -3.08 9.09 11.42
N GLY A 40 -2.65 10.35 11.57
CA GLY A 40 -2.02 11.11 10.49
C GLY A 40 -0.73 10.47 9.98
N TRP A 41 0.12 9.95 10.89
CA TRP A 41 1.34 9.25 10.50
C TRP A 41 1.06 7.97 9.70
N ARG A 42 0.01 7.24 10.06
CA ARG A 42 -0.39 6.03 9.33
C ARG A 42 -0.91 6.35 7.94
N LEU A 43 -1.69 7.42 7.78
CA LEU A 43 -2.14 7.89 6.46
C LEU A 43 -0.96 8.30 5.57
N LEU A 44 0.04 8.97 6.15
CA LEU A 44 1.24 9.39 5.43
C LEU A 44 2.05 8.16 4.96
N GLU A 45 2.23 7.15 5.81
CA GLU A 45 2.83 5.89 5.40
C GLU A 45 2.03 5.16 4.33
N LEU A 46 0.70 5.17 4.43
CA LEU A 46 -0.18 4.52 3.46
C LEU A 46 -0.03 5.16 2.09
N LEU A 47 0.03 6.50 2.03
CA LEU A 47 0.31 7.24 0.81
C LEU A 47 1.72 6.96 0.28
N PHE A 48 2.72 6.88 1.16
CA PHE A 48 4.09 6.55 0.78
C PHE A 48 4.20 5.13 0.22
N LEU A 49 3.61 4.14 0.89
CA LEU A 49 3.62 2.74 0.47
C LEU A 49 2.82 2.52 -0.81
N TYR A 50 1.74 3.28 -1.02
CA TYR A 50 1.05 3.33 -2.30
C TYR A 50 1.98 3.81 -3.42
N ALA A 51 2.69 4.92 -3.21
CA ALA A 51 3.65 5.44 -4.19
C ALA A 51 4.78 4.44 -4.49
N VAL A 52 5.32 3.77 -3.47
CA VAL A 52 6.35 2.72 -3.63
C VAL A 52 5.79 1.52 -4.41
N THR A 53 4.61 1.03 -4.06
CA THR A 53 3.96 -0.10 -4.74
C THR A 53 3.68 0.23 -6.21
N GLY A 54 3.15 1.43 -6.47
CA GLY A 54 2.91 1.94 -7.82
C GLY A 54 4.21 2.07 -8.63
N ALA A 55 5.28 2.60 -8.04
CA ALA A 55 6.59 2.71 -8.68
C ALA A 55 7.18 1.33 -9.03
N VAL A 56 7.00 0.32 -8.17
CA VAL A 56 7.40 -1.07 -8.46
C VAL A 56 6.58 -1.64 -9.62
N GLY A 57 5.26 -1.43 -9.63
CA GLY A 57 4.39 -1.86 -10.73
C GLY A 57 4.79 -1.21 -12.07
N LEU A 58 4.99 0.11 -12.08
CA LEU A 58 5.46 0.86 -13.24
C LEU A 58 6.84 0.40 -13.72
N GLY A 59 7.77 0.13 -12.79
CA GLY A 59 9.10 -0.37 -13.12
C GLY A 59 9.08 -1.75 -13.77
N LEU A 60 8.17 -2.63 -13.35
CA LEU A 60 7.95 -3.93 -13.97
C LEU A 60 7.34 -3.79 -15.36
N GLU A 61 6.40 -2.85 -15.53
CA GLU A 61 5.76 -2.54 -16.81
C GLU A 61 6.75 -1.93 -17.82
N HIS A 62 7.61 -1.01 -17.37
CA HIS A 62 8.74 -0.44 -18.12
C HIS A 62 9.67 -1.53 -18.69
N ARG A 63 9.90 -2.61 -17.93
CA ARG A 63 10.75 -3.74 -18.37
C ARG A 63 10.03 -4.67 -19.34
N ALA A 64 8.70 -4.66 -19.38
CA ALA A 64 7.88 -5.57 -20.17
C ALA A 64 7.45 -5.02 -21.55
N GLY A 65 7.68 -3.74 -21.86
CA GLY A 65 7.42 -3.16 -23.18
C GLY A 65 7.01 -1.67 -23.17
N GLN A 66 6.17 -1.29 -24.15
CA GLN A 66 5.62 0.05 -24.29
C GLN A 66 4.61 0.34 -23.17
N ILE A 67 4.80 1.46 -22.46
CA ILE A 67 3.87 1.94 -21.44
C ILE A 67 2.69 2.58 -22.14
N SER A 68 1.50 2.04 -21.91
CA SER A 68 0.28 2.73 -22.28
C SER A 68 0.17 4.02 -21.46
N PRO A 69 -0.19 5.16 -22.06
CA PRO A 69 -0.39 6.40 -21.30
C PRO A 69 -1.44 6.17 -20.21
N GLN A 70 -1.02 6.25 -18.94
CA GLN A 70 -1.87 6.11 -17.77
C GLN A 70 -2.41 7.48 -17.39
N GLY A 71 -3.73 7.66 -17.49
CA GLY A 71 -4.43 8.87 -17.06
C GLY A 71 -4.49 9.00 -15.53
N TRP A 72 -4.93 10.15 -15.06
CA TRP A 72 -5.13 10.40 -13.62
C TRP A 72 -6.13 9.41 -12.99
N GLU A 73 -7.07 8.90 -13.79
CA GLU A 73 -8.08 7.91 -13.41
C GLU A 73 -7.44 6.61 -12.94
N PHE A 74 -6.35 6.17 -13.61
CA PHE A 74 -5.62 4.96 -13.23
C PHE A 74 -5.08 5.10 -11.81
N TYR A 75 -4.47 6.25 -11.48
CA TYR A 75 -3.94 6.52 -10.15
C TYR A 75 -5.06 6.67 -9.11
N ALA A 76 -6.20 7.26 -9.46
CA ALA A 76 -7.33 7.38 -8.55
C ALA A 76 -7.93 6.00 -8.20
N ILE A 77 -8.13 5.14 -9.20
CA ILE A 77 -8.71 3.80 -9.02
C ILE A 77 -7.76 2.89 -8.25
N THR A 78 -6.47 2.88 -8.60
CA THR A 78 -5.47 2.05 -7.91
C THR A 78 -5.24 2.52 -6.48
N PHE A 79 -5.28 3.83 -6.22
CA PHE A 79 -5.26 4.38 -4.86
C PHE A 79 -6.49 3.93 -4.05
N ALA A 80 -7.70 4.05 -4.62
CA ALA A 80 -8.92 3.60 -3.96
C ALA A 80 -8.85 2.09 -3.62
N LEU A 81 -8.37 1.26 -4.55
CA LEU A 81 -8.16 -0.17 -4.33
C LEU A 81 -7.15 -0.43 -3.19
N PHE A 82 -6.04 0.31 -3.16
CA PHE A 82 -5.03 0.20 -2.12
C PHE A 82 -5.58 0.55 -0.74
N VAL A 83 -6.40 1.60 -0.65
CA VAL A 83 -7.11 1.98 0.58
C VAL A 83 -8.11 0.90 1.01
N THR A 84 -8.83 0.27 0.06
CA THR A 84 -9.68 -0.89 0.38
C THR A 84 -8.88 -2.04 0.95
N PHE A 85 -7.69 -2.33 0.41
CA PHE A 85 -6.80 -3.37 0.95
C PHE A 85 -6.26 -3.05 2.35
N ALA A 86 -6.14 -1.78 2.71
CA ALA A 86 -5.76 -1.35 4.05
C ALA A 86 -6.86 -1.53 5.12
N PHE A 87 -8.12 -1.74 4.69
CA PHE A 87 -9.27 -1.87 5.58
C PHE A 87 -9.12 -2.95 6.68
N PRO A 88 -8.72 -4.21 6.40
CA PRO A 88 -8.54 -5.22 7.45
C PRO A 88 -7.54 -4.80 8.53
N GLY A 89 -6.40 -4.20 8.15
CA GLY A 89 -5.44 -3.65 9.11
C GLY A 89 -6.02 -2.51 9.94
N PHE A 90 -6.79 -1.62 9.32
CA PHE A 90 -7.50 -0.55 10.01
C PHE A 90 -8.47 -1.10 11.07
N VAL A 91 -9.33 -2.07 10.68
CA VAL A 91 -10.31 -2.69 11.59
C VAL A 91 -9.61 -3.39 12.74
N TYR A 92 -8.58 -4.19 12.47
CA TYR A 92 -7.84 -4.92 13.49
C TYR A 92 -7.29 -3.98 14.57
N ARG A 93 -6.70 -2.85 14.18
CA ARG A 93 -6.10 -1.95 15.17
C ARG A 93 -7.11 -1.03 15.85
N TYR A 94 -8.04 -0.45 15.10
CA TYR A 94 -8.90 0.60 15.64
C TYR A 94 -10.18 0.05 16.26
N LEU A 95 -10.72 -1.06 15.74
CA LEU A 95 -11.92 -1.67 16.29
C LEU A 95 -11.59 -2.81 17.26
N LEU A 96 -10.70 -3.75 16.90
CA LEU A 96 -10.41 -4.89 17.78
C LEU A 96 -9.46 -4.55 18.93
N LYS A 97 -8.31 -3.94 18.65
CA LYS A 97 -7.27 -3.71 19.67
C LYS A 97 -7.62 -2.60 20.69
N ARG A 98 -8.65 -1.79 20.42
CA ARG A 98 -9.16 -0.76 21.36
C ARG A 98 -10.42 -1.20 22.12
N ALA A 99 -11.05 -2.30 21.72
CA ALA A 99 -12.29 -2.80 22.33
C ALA A 99 -12.06 -3.83 23.46
N GLY A 100 -10.81 -4.24 23.70
CA GLY A 100 -10.37 -5.01 24.86
C GLY A 100 -9.41 -4.21 25.71
#